data_AF-A0A6J3MBG3-F1
#
_entry.id   AF-A0A6J3MBG3-F1
#
_cell.length_a   1.000
_cell.length_b   1.000
_cell.length_c   1.000
_cell.angle_alpha   90.00
_cell.angle_beta   90.00
_cell.angle_gamma   90.00
#
_symmetry.space_group_name_H-M   'P 1'
#
loop_
_entity.id
_entity.type
_entity.pdbx_description
1 polymer ?
#
loop_
_entity_poly.entity_id
_entity_poly.type
_entity_poly.pdbx_seq_one_letter_code
_entity_poly.pdbx_strand_id
1 'polypeptide(L)'
;MSYIIDSQLLSQVTDAEKRITKKDGPVSQGPTARVQSHVHKELTAEIIREVTEAEKALTGSVGPNQGGPTSVLQRVLTTGSLGTKPNSNGNATANSSNPSEDHSGTLDSATLSKITAAEKKITGEDHAVKDGPTAKAQSHAKEPITSQVLHDITEGEKNITGGERVKGGPTSTAQSELGKSRS
;
A
#
# COMPACT_ATOMS: atom_id res chain seq x y z
N MET A 1 -24.42 8.27 -7.81
CA MET A 1 -23.78 8.49 -9.12
C MET A 1 -23.04 7.22 -9.46
N SER A 2 -23.38 6.58 -10.58
CA SER A 2 -22.63 5.42 -11.10
C SER A 2 -21.57 5.91 -12.08
N TYR A 3 -20.38 5.32 -12.03
CA TYR A 3 -19.29 5.63 -12.97
C TYR A 3 -19.21 4.53 -14.01
N ILE A 4 -19.26 4.84 -15.30
CA ILE A 4 -19.17 3.82 -16.35
C ILE A 4 -17.71 3.53 -16.66
N ILE A 5 -17.37 2.26 -16.80
CA ILE A 5 -16.03 1.85 -17.21
C ILE A 5 -15.82 2.24 -18.68
N ASP A 6 -15.02 3.27 -18.89
CA ASP A 6 -14.65 3.80 -20.19
C ASP A 6 -13.22 3.40 -20.59
N SER A 7 -12.83 3.77 -21.81
CA SER A 7 -11.50 3.48 -22.35
C SER A 7 -10.39 4.23 -21.59
N GLN A 8 -10.70 5.38 -20.97
CA GLN A 8 -9.73 6.12 -20.17
C GLN A 8 -9.38 5.38 -18.89
N LEU A 9 -10.40 4.88 -18.17
CA LEU A 9 -10.22 4.05 -16.99
C LEU A 9 -9.46 2.77 -17.32
N LEU A 10 -9.81 2.14 -18.43
CA LEU A 10 -9.14 0.94 -18.91
C LEU A 10 -7.64 1.16 -19.13
N SER A 11 -7.27 2.28 -19.76
CA SER A 11 -5.88 2.66 -19.98
C SER A 11 -5.14 2.85 -18.65
N GLN A 12 -5.74 3.58 -17.70
CA GLN A 12 -5.14 3.83 -16.38
C GLN A 12 -4.92 2.54 -15.58
N VAL A 13 -5.89 1.62 -15.65
CA VAL A 13 -5.79 0.30 -15.02
C VAL A 13 -4.67 -0.52 -15.65
N THR A 14 -4.56 -0.49 -16.98
CA THR A 14 -3.49 -1.19 -17.72
C THR A 14 -2.10 -0.66 -17.34
N ASP A 15 -1.95 0.67 -17.28
CA ASP A 15 -0.69 1.30 -16.87
C ASP A 15 -0.32 0.96 -15.42
N ALA A 16 -1.31 0.89 -14.54
CA ALA A 16 -1.13 0.47 -13.16
C ALA A 16 -0.71 -1.01 -13.05
N GLU A 17 -1.31 -1.90 -13.84
CA GLU A 17 -0.94 -3.31 -13.88
C GLU A 17 0.50 -3.50 -14.38
N LYS A 18 0.89 -2.76 -15.43
CA LYS A 18 2.26 -2.78 -15.97
C LYS A 18 3.29 -2.40 -14.92
N ARG A 19 2.99 -1.39 -14.09
CA ARG A 19 3.89 -0.94 -13.01
C ARG A 19 4.17 -2.02 -11.97
N ILE A 20 3.18 -2.86 -11.67
CA ILE A 20 3.35 -3.88 -10.63
C ILE A 20 3.92 -5.17 -11.19
N THR A 21 3.43 -5.62 -12.34
CA THR A 21 3.84 -6.90 -12.93
C THR A 21 5.16 -6.79 -13.70
N LYS A 22 5.62 -5.58 -14.01
CA LYS A 22 6.74 -5.29 -14.92
C LYS A 22 6.60 -5.98 -16.29
N LYS A 23 5.38 -6.41 -16.65
CA LYS A 23 5.06 -7.03 -17.93
C LYS A 23 4.42 -5.99 -18.85
N ASP A 24 4.87 -5.96 -20.08
CA ASP A 24 4.28 -5.13 -21.12
C ASP A 24 2.95 -5.75 -21.60
N GLY A 25 1.84 -5.19 -21.12
CA GLY A 25 0.49 -5.49 -21.60
C GLY A 25 -0.44 -6.13 -20.56
N PRO A 26 -1.74 -6.20 -20.87
CA PRO A 26 -2.73 -6.83 -20.01
C PRO A 26 -2.43 -8.31 -19.86
N VAL A 27 -2.28 -8.77 -18.63
CA VAL A 27 -2.12 -10.19 -18.34
C VAL A 27 -3.48 -10.85 -18.50
N SER A 28 -3.54 -12.00 -19.19
CA SER A 28 -4.79 -12.67 -19.57
C SER A 28 -5.69 -13.07 -18.39
N GLN A 29 -5.15 -13.13 -17.17
CA GLN A 29 -5.90 -13.37 -15.93
C GLN A 29 -5.77 -12.21 -14.93
N GLY A 30 -5.34 -11.06 -15.43
CA GLY A 30 -5.01 -9.91 -14.60
C GLY A 30 -6.17 -8.98 -14.30
N PRO A 31 -5.97 -8.06 -13.36
CA PRO A 31 -6.94 -7.04 -13.01
C PRO A 31 -7.44 -6.24 -14.22
N THR A 32 -6.60 -5.96 -15.22
CA THR A 32 -6.98 -5.31 -16.48
C THR A 32 -7.95 -6.16 -17.28
N ALA A 33 -7.71 -7.46 -17.38
CA ALA A 33 -8.63 -8.38 -18.07
C ALA A 33 -10.00 -8.44 -17.37
N ARG A 34 -10.02 -8.34 -16.03
CA ARG A 34 -11.27 -8.24 -15.25
C ARG A 34 -12.02 -6.96 -15.55
N VAL A 35 -11.34 -5.80 -15.56
CA VAL A 35 -11.98 -4.53 -15.93
C VAL A 35 -12.46 -4.54 -17.38
N GLN A 36 -11.68 -5.15 -18.29
CA GLN A 36 -12.05 -5.32 -19.71
C GLN A 36 -13.36 -6.09 -19.89
N SER A 37 -13.63 -7.09 -19.05
CA SER A 37 -14.88 -7.87 -19.10
C SER A 37 -16.13 -7.07 -18.68
N HIS A 38 -15.93 -5.89 -18.09
CA HIS A 38 -16.98 -5.01 -17.61
C HIS A 38 -16.96 -3.63 -18.29
N VAL A 39 -16.28 -3.47 -19.43
CA VAL A 39 -16.31 -2.21 -20.20
C VAL A 39 -17.74 -1.88 -20.61
N HIS A 40 -18.10 -0.59 -20.53
CA HIS A 40 -19.48 -0.08 -20.69
C HIS A 40 -20.47 -0.48 -19.58
N LYS A 41 -20.02 -1.16 -18.51
CA LYS A 41 -20.84 -1.39 -17.31
C LYS A 41 -20.52 -0.36 -16.23
N GLU A 42 -21.42 -0.25 -15.27
CA GLU A 42 -21.20 0.58 -14.08
C GLU A 42 -20.13 -0.04 -13.19
N LEU A 43 -19.20 0.79 -12.71
CA LEU A 43 -18.18 0.43 -11.74
C LEU A 43 -18.85 0.22 -10.38
N THR A 44 -18.92 -1.05 -9.95
CA THR A 44 -19.45 -1.45 -8.65
C THR A 44 -18.34 -1.92 -7.73
N ALA A 45 -18.64 -1.98 -6.42
CA ALA A 45 -17.73 -2.56 -5.43
C ALA A 45 -17.39 -4.04 -5.72
N GLU A 46 -18.30 -4.76 -6.40
CA GLU A 46 -18.08 -6.13 -6.85
C GLU A 46 -16.98 -6.21 -7.91
N ILE A 47 -17.00 -5.33 -8.91
CA ILE A 47 -15.93 -5.26 -9.91
C ILE A 47 -14.59 -4.90 -9.26
N ILE A 48 -14.58 -3.96 -8.31
CA ILE A 48 -13.36 -3.62 -7.56
C ILE A 48 -12.83 -4.84 -6.82
N ARG A 49 -13.71 -5.65 -6.21
CA ARG A 49 -13.33 -6.86 -5.50
C ARG A 49 -12.76 -7.92 -6.44
N GLU A 50 -13.37 -8.17 -7.59
CA GLU A 50 -12.84 -9.09 -8.62
C GLU A 50 -11.44 -8.67 -9.08
N VAL A 51 -11.23 -7.37 -9.27
CA VAL A 51 -9.95 -6.78 -9.68
C VAL A 51 -8.92 -6.93 -8.55
N THR A 52 -9.32 -6.74 -7.30
CA THR A 52 -8.47 -6.95 -6.13
C THR A 52 -8.03 -8.40 -6.01
N GLU A 53 -8.93 -9.35 -6.25
CA GLU A 53 -8.63 -10.79 -6.22
C GLU A 53 -7.68 -11.19 -7.35
N ALA A 54 -7.87 -10.65 -8.56
CA ALA A 54 -6.96 -10.87 -9.68
C ALA A 54 -5.58 -10.24 -9.44
N GLU A 55 -5.53 -9.05 -8.85
CA GLU A 55 -4.29 -8.39 -8.46
C GLU A 55 -3.55 -9.21 -7.40
N LYS A 56 -4.25 -9.67 -6.36
CA LYS A 56 -3.71 -10.58 -5.34
C LYS A 56 -3.15 -11.87 -5.94
N ALA A 57 -3.86 -12.48 -6.89
CA ALA A 57 -3.40 -13.70 -7.56
C ALA A 57 -2.12 -13.47 -8.39
N LEU A 58 -1.92 -12.25 -8.91
CA LEU A 58 -0.75 -11.90 -9.69
C LEU A 58 0.46 -11.47 -8.88
N THR A 59 0.26 -10.72 -7.80
CA THR A 59 1.35 -10.12 -7.03
C THR A 59 1.67 -10.90 -5.76
N GLY A 60 0.79 -11.81 -5.34
CA GLY A 60 0.87 -12.51 -4.05
C GLY A 60 0.57 -11.62 -2.84
N SER A 61 0.27 -10.33 -3.06
CA SER A 61 0.00 -9.35 -2.01
C SER A 61 -1.43 -9.47 -1.50
N VAL A 62 -1.62 -9.57 -0.18
CA VAL A 62 -2.95 -9.57 0.44
C VAL A 62 -3.44 -8.12 0.58
N GLY A 63 -3.84 -7.50 -0.53
CA GLY A 63 -4.44 -6.16 -0.54
C GLY A 63 -4.19 -5.37 -1.82
N PRO A 64 -4.84 -4.19 -1.97
CA PRO A 64 -4.56 -3.28 -3.08
C PRO A 64 -3.11 -2.81 -3.01
N ASN A 65 -2.32 -3.09 -4.04
CA ASN A 65 -0.96 -2.58 -4.13
C ASN A 65 -1.00 -1.06 -4.40
N GLN A 66 -0.04 -0.36 -3.80
CA GLN A 66 0.11 1.09 -3.96
C GLN A 66 0.35 1.41 -5.44
N GLY A 67 -0.58 2.15 -6.05
CA GLY A 67 -0.52 2.50 -7.47
C GLY A 67 -0.98 1.39 -8.42
N GLY A 68 -1.61 0.34 -7.88
CA GLY A 68 -2.17 -0.76 -8.65
C GLY A 68 -3.56 -0.52 -9.24
N PRO A 69 -3.99 -1.43 -10.14
CA PRO A 69 -5.32 -1.47 -10.73
C PRO A 69 -6.45 -1.23 -9.75
N THR A 70 -6.40 -1.90 -8.59
CA THR A 70 -7.41 -1.76 -7.54
C THR A 70 -7.43 -0.34 -6.95
N SER A 71 -6.25 0.25 -6.75
CA SER A 71 -6.12 1.61 -6.25
C SER A 71 -6.66 2.64 -7.25
N VAL A 72 -6.51 2.41 -8.56
CA VAL A 72 -7.09 3.26 -9.61
C VAL A 72 -8.61 3.22 -9.55
N LEU A 73 -9.21 2.03 -9.47
CA LEU A 73 -10.66 1.88 -9.41
C LEU A 73 -11.26 2.45 -8.11
N GLN A 74 -10.63 2.19 -6.97
CA GLN A 74 -11.04 2.77 -5.69
C GLN A 74 -10.94 4.29 -5.73
N ARG A 75 -9.87 4.83 -6.33
CA ARG A 75 -9.71 6.28 -6.49
C ARG A 75 -10.86 6.83 -7.32
N VAL A 76 -11.23 6.22 -8.45
CA VAL A 76 -12.33 6.70 -9.30
C VAL A 76 -13.69 6.62 -8.60
N LEU A 77 -13.95 5.52 -7.87
CA LEU A 77 -15.18 5.39 -7.08
C LEU A 77 -15.24 6.42 -5.94
N THR A 78 -14.11 6.73 -5.32
CA THR A 78 -14.01 7.68 -4.19
C THR A 78 -14.01 9.14 -4.69
N THR A 79 -13.33 9.44 -5.80
CA THR A 79 -13.29 10.78 -6.42
C THR A 79 -14.59 11.13 -7.13
N GLY A 80 -15.42 10.14 -7.48
CA GLY A 80 -16.82 10.38 -7.87
C GLY A 80 -17.69 11.04 -6.77
N SER A 81 -17.20 11.10 -5.52
CA SER A 81 -17.89 11.74 -4.39
C SER A 81 -17.36 13.15 -4.04
N LEU A 82 -16.26 13.61 -4.64
CA LEU A 82 -15.66 14.94 -4.38
C LEU A 82 -15.08 15.46 -5.69
N GLY A 83 -15.82 16.35 -6.35
CA GLY A 83 -15.41 16.94 -7.61
C GLY A 83 -14.08 17.67 -7.47
N THR A 84 -13.02 17.16 -8.11
CA THR A 84 -11.89 17.98 -8.56
C THR A 84 -11.25 17.34 -9.78
N LYS A 85 -11.20 18.10 -10.87
CA LYS A 85 -10.71 17.73 -12.21
C LYS A 85 -9.26 17.19 -12.15
N PRO A 86 -8.91 16.17 -12.97
CA PRO A 86 -7.51 15.78 -13.15
C PRO A 86 -6.84 16.80 -14.08
N ASN A 87 -5.93 17.62 -13.55
CA ASN A 87 -5.03 18.41 -14.38
C ASN A 87 -3.87 17.54 -14.85
N SER A 88 -4.00 16.99 -16.06
CA SER A 88 -2.92 16.33 -16.79
C SER A 88 -1.95 17.37 -17.37
N ASN A 89 -1.09 17.95 -16.53
CA ASN A 89 0.26 18.39 -16.90
C ASN A 89 0.94 18.99 -15.68
N GLY A 90 1.97 18.31 -15.20
CA GLY A 90 2.77 18.79 -14.09
C GLY A 90 3.69 17.68 -13.64
N ASN A 91 4.93 17.74 -14.12
CA ASN A 91 6.13 17.42 -13.37
C ASN A 91 5.81 17.21 -11.87
N ALA A 92 5.60 15.96 -11.45
CA ALA A 92 5.23 15.65 -10.08
C ALA A 92 6.51 15.66 -9.22
N THR A 93 7.07 16.85 -9.06
CA THR A 93 7.64 17.31 -7.81
C THR A 93 6.74 16.75 -6.70
N ALA A 94 7.31 15.86 -5.91
CA ALA A 94 6.72 15.31 -4.71
C ALA A 94 6.24 16.48 -3.83
N ASN A 95 4.96 16.81 -3.95
CA ASN A 95 4.24 17.59 -2.97
C ASN A 95 3.13 16.64 -2.54
N SER A 96 3.35 15.89 -1.46
CA SER A 96 2.96 16.38 -0.15
C SER A 96 1.60 17.07 -0.22
N SER A 97 0.60 16.38 -0.76
CA SER A 97 -0.60 16.23 0.06
C SER A 97 -0.09 15.54 1.32
N ASN A 98 0.29 16.33 2.32
CA ASN A 98 0.32 15.86 3.68
C ASN A 98 -0.99 15.06 3.81
N PRO A 99 -0.97 13.72 3.99
CA PRO A 99 -1.91 13.27 4.98
C PRO A 99 -1.57 14.18 6.16
N SER A 100 -2.52 14.87 6.77
CA SER A 100 -2.38 15.09 8.20
C SER A 100 -1.90 13.72 8.69
N GLU A 101 -0.60 13.63 8.99
CA GLU A 101 0.02 12.37 9.34
C GLU A 101 -0.71 12.11 10.65
N ASP A 102 -1.81 11.38 10.55
CA ASP A 102 -2.69 11.09 11.66
C ASP A 102 -1.90 10.04 12.40
N HIS A 103 -0.90 10.52 13.13
CA HIS A 103 -0.07 9.75 14.01
C HIS A 103 -1.01 9.36 15.13
N SER A 104 -1.83 8.36 14.87
CA SER A 104 -2.79 7.82 15.81
C SER A 104 -2.08 7.18 17.01
N GLY A 105 -0.75 7.02 16.93
CA GLY A 105 0.02 6.23 17.87
C GLY A 105 -0.38 4.76 17.79
N THR A 106 -0.97 4.32 16.68
CA THR A 106 -1.33 2.92 16.40
C THR A 106 -0.49 2.38 15.25
N LEU A 107 -0.36 1.06 15.18
CA LEU A 107 0.23 0.35 14.05
C LEU A 107 -0.75 0.32 12.87
N ASP A 108 -1.01 1.49 12.32
CA ASP A 108 -1.83 1.67 11.14
C ASP A 108 -1.06 1.27 9.86
N SER A 109 -1.75 1.26 8.72
CA SER A 109 -1.14 0.88 7.44
C SER A 109 0.02 1.79 7.04
N ALA A 110 0.00 3.08 7.41
CA ALA A 110 1.09 4.00 7.13
C ALA A 110 2.33 3.67 7.98
N THR A 111 2.15 3.45 9.29
CA THR A 111 3.24 3.06 10.20
C THR A 111 3.84 1.72 9.80
N LEU A 112 3.01 0.72 9.50
CA LEU A 112 3.48 -0.60 9.04
C LEU A 112 4.30 -0.46 7.75
N SER A 113 3.84 0.35 6.79
CA SER A 113 4.59 0.59 5.55
C SER A 113 5.96 1.24 5.81
N LYS A 114 6.04 2.18 6.76
CA LYS A 114 7.32 2.81 7.15
C LYS A 114 8.26 1.81 7.81
N ILE A 115 7.75 0.93 8.68
CA ILE A 115 8.51 -0.14 9.33
C ILE A 115 9.04 -1.12 8.27
N THR A 116 8.20 -1.54 7.32
CA THR A 116 8.61 -2.42 6.22
C THR A 116 9.69 -1.77 5.34
N ALA A 117 9.55 -0.48 5.03
CA ALA A 117 10.55 0.25 4.27
C ALA A 117 11.89 0.35 5.02
N ALA A 118 11.87 0.48 6.35
CA ALA A 118 13.07 0.48 7.17
C ALA A 118 13.72 -0.91 7.25
N GLU A 119 12.93 -1.97 7.38
CA GLU A 119 13.41 -3.35 7.34
C GLU A 119 14.07 -3.69 6.00
N LYS A 120 13.41 -3.36 4.88
CA LYS A 120 13.94 -3.55 3.53
C LYS A 120 15.30 -2.90 3.33
N LYS A 121 15.55 -1.74 3.95
CA LYS A 121 16.84 -1.06 3.87
C LYS A 121 17.95 -1.83 4.59
N ILE A 122 17.62 -2.63 5.59
CA ILE A 122 18.56 -3.41 6.39
C ILE A 122 18.80 -4.77 5.73
N THR A 123 17.73 -5.48 5.38
CA THR A 123 17.81 -6.86 4.87
C THR A 123 18.07 -6.91 3.37
N GLY A 124 17.73 -5.84 2.65
CA GLY A 124 17.73 -5.80 1.18
C GLY A 124 16.57 -6.57 0.55
N GLU A 125 15.70 -7.18 1.36
CA GLU A 125 14.58 -7.98 0.87
C GLU A 125 13.34 -7.11 0.61
N ASP A 126 12.69 -7.34 -0.53
CA ASP A 126 11.44 -6.66 -0.90
C ASP A 126 10.24 -7.09 -0.04
N HIS A 127 10.37 -8.19 0.71
CA HIS A 127 9.33 -8.78 1.52
C HIS A 127 9.68 -8.73 3.01
N ALA A 128 8.65 -8.80 3.85
CA ALA A 128 8.82 -8.92 5.30
C ALA A 128 9.54 -10.23 5.62
N VAL A 129 10.64 -10.14 6.36
CA VAL A 129 11.40 -11.29 6.83
C VAL A 129 10.58 -12.02 7.87
N LYS A 130 10.54 -13.35 7.75
CA LYS A 130 9.89 -14.22 8.73
C LYS A 130 10.53 -14.01 10.11
N ASP A 131 9.70 -13.76 11.12
CA ASP A 131 10.13 -13.39 12.48
C ASP A 131 10.92 -12.06 12.59
N GLY A 132 10.90 -11.25 11.52
CA GLY A 132 11.48 -9.92 11.47
C GLY A 132 10.59 -8.83 12.10
N PRO A 133 11.11 -7.60 12.17
CA PRO A 133 10.42 -6.50 12.85
C PRO A 133 9.08 -6.13 12.21
N THR A 134 8.94 -6.26 10.88
CA THR A 134 7.70 -6.07 10.14
C THR A 134 6.68 -7.15 10.47
N ALA A 135 7.10 -8.42 10.55
CA ALA A 135 6.20 -9.51 10.91
C ALA A 135 5.64 -9.32 12.33
N LYS A 136 6.48 -8.86 13.26
CA LYS A 136 6.07 -8.50 14.63
C LYS A 136 5.12 -7.30 14.63
N ALA A 137 5.44 -6.24 13.89
CA ALA A 137 4.55 -5.09 13.75
C ALA A 137 3.19 -5.47 13.13
N GLN A 138 3.19 -6.34 12.12
CA GLN A 138 1.96 -6.82 11.47
C GLN A 138 1.10 -7.67 12.41
N SER A 139 1.72 -8.40 13.33
CA SER A 139 0.99 -9.19 14.36
C SER A 139 0.21 -8.29 15.32
N HIS A 140 0.63 -7.03 15.47
CA HIS A 140 -0.02 -5.99 16.27
C HIS A 140 -0.70 -4.93 15.39
N ALA A 141 -1.05 -5.26 14.14
CA ALA A 141 -1.69 -4.32 13.23
C ALA A 141 -3.00 -3.77 13.82
N LYS A 142 -3.20 -2.45 13.69
CA LYS A 142 -4.32 -1.68 14.27
C LYS A 142 -4.32 -1.56 15.79
N GLU A 143 -3.31 -2.09 16.48
CA GLU A 143 -3.14 -1.89 17.92
C GLU A 143 -2.36 -0.60 18.22
N PRO A 144 -2.55 0.03 19.38
CA PRO A 144 -1.69 1.12 19.85
C PRO A 144 -0.22 0.69 19.96
N ILE A 145 0.70 1.60 19.63
CA ILE A 145 2.14 1.42 19.82
C ILE A 145 2.43 1.50 21.33
N THR A 146 2.36 0.35 21.98
CA THR A 146 2.71 0.20 23.40
C THR A 146 4.17 -0.20 23.57
N SER A 147 4.66 -0.17 24.80
CA SER A 147 6.02 -0.62 25.10
C SER A 147 6.23 -2.11 24.78
N GLN A 148 5.16 -2.92 24.83
CA GLN A 148 5.19 -4.32 24.44
C GLN A 148 5.41 -4.48 22.94
N VAL A 149 4.62 -3.76 22.13
CA VAL A 149 4.77 -3.74 20.67
C VAL A 149 6.18 -3.29 20.26
N LEU A 150 6.71 -2.24 20.90
CA LEU A 150 8.08 -1.80 20.64
C LEU A 150 9.12 -2.86 21.01
N HIS A 151 8.90 -3.60 22.09
CA HIS A 151 9.76 -4.71 22.49
C HIS A 151 9.74 -5.81 21.42
N ASP A 152 8.56 -6.25 21.00
CA ASP A 152 8.39 -7.32 20.00
C ASP A 152 9.00 -6.94 18.65
N ILE A 153 8.82 -5.70 18.20
CA ILE A 153 9.48 -5.16 17.00
C ILE A 153 11.01 -5.15 17.18
N THR A 154 11.50 -4.77 18.37
CA THR A 154 12.94 -4.79 18.67
C THR A 154 13.52 -6.20 18.65
N GLU A 155 12.80 -7.19 19.16
CA GLU A 155 13.23 -8.59 19.08
C GLU A 155 13.28 -9.07 17.64
N GLY A 156 12.29 -8.70 16.82
CA GLY A 156 12.32 -8.96 15.39
C GLY A 156 13.52 -8.31 14.70
N GLU A 157 13.82 -7.05 15.03
CA GLU A 157 15.01 -6.35 14.48
C GLU A 157 16.31 -7.08 14.87
N LYS A 158 16.45 -7.49 16.14
CA LYS A 158 17.63 -8.24 16.58
C LYS A 158 17.80 -9.57 15.84
N ASN A 159 16.70 -10.25 15.51
CA ASN A 159 16.77 -11.52 14.77
C ASN A 159 17.35 -11.34 13.36
N ILE A 160 17.04 -10.22 12.69
CA ILE A 160 17.53 -9.94 11.34
C ILE A 160 18.93 -9.33 11.31
N THR A 161 19.29 -8.56 12.34
CA THR A 161 20.59 -7.84 12.41
C THR A 161 21.64 -8.53 13.26
N GLY A 162 21.35 -9.72 13.79
CA GLY A 162 22.26 -10.44 14.69
C GLY A 162 22.45 -9.75 16.04
N GLY A 163 21.49 -8.94 16.47
CA GLY A 163 21.52 -8.22 17.75
C GLY A 163 21.99 -6.77 17.67
N GLU A 164 22.37 -6.28 16.49
CA GLU A 164 22.82 -4.89 16.31
C GLU A 164 21.63 -3.94 16.12
N ARG A 165 21.58 -2.87 16.93
CA ARG A 165 20.54 -1.84 16.77
C ARG A 165 20.88 -0.94 15.59
N VAL A 166 19.98 -0.86 14.62
CA VAL A 166 20.21 -0.02 13.44
C VAL A 166 19.64 1.36 13.67
N LYS A 167 20.49 2.39 13.51
CA LYS A 167 20.05 3.78 13.57
C LYS A 167 19.11 4.06 12.39
N GLY A 168 17.87 4.44 12.69
CA GLY A 168 16.84 4.60 11.65
C GLY A 168 16.24 3.27 11.18
N GLY A 169 16.46 2.20 11.94
CA GLY A 169 15.84 0.91 11.73
C GLY A 169 14.34 0.88 12.04
N PRO A 170 13.70 -0.27 11.84
CA PRO A 170 12.26 -0.44 12.04
C PRO A 170 11.82 -0.12 13.48
N THR A 171 12.59 -0.46 14.52
CA THR A 171 12.28 -0.03 15.90
C THR A 171 12.35 1.49 16.06
N SER A 172 13.39 2.13 15.51
CA SER A 172 13.53 3.59 15.56
C SER A 172 12.35 4.30 14.87
N THR A 173 11.85 3.69 13.78
CA THR A 173 10.69 4.18 13.03
C THR A 173 9.42 4.07 13.86
N ALA A 174 9.16 2.91 14.48
CA ALA A 174 7.99 2.73 15.36
C ALA A 174 8.02 3.69 16.56
N GLN A 175 9.19 3.90 17.16
CA GLN A 175 9.36 4.88 18.25
C GLN A 175 9.13 6.31 17.78
N SER A 176 9.58 6.65 16.57
CA SER A 176 9.37 7.98 16.00
C SER A 176 7.88 8.25 15.79
N GLU A 177 7.13 7.29 15.28
CA GLU A 177 5.68 7.44 15.08
C GLU A 177 4.91 7.54 16.42
N LEU A 178 5.31 6.81 17.47
CA LEU A 178 4.80 7.02 18.82
C LEU A 178 5.14 8.41 19.39
N GLY A 179 6.32 8.94 19.09
CA GLY A 179 6.72 10.28 19.52
C GLY A 179 5.87 11.36 18.85
N LYS A 180 5.60 11.19 17.55
CA LYS A 180 4.77 12.11 16.78
C LYS A 180 3.29 12.08 17.20
N SER A 181 2.77 10.92 17.65
CA SER A 181 1.39 10.83 18.17
C SER A 181 1.17 11.52 19.52
N ARG A 182 2.26 11.89 20.21
CA ARG A 182 2.24 12.57 21.51
C ARG A 182 2.57 14.06 21.41
N SER A 183 2.90 14.55 20.22
CA SER A 183 3.36 15.93 19.95
C SER A 183 2.26 16.84 19.44
#